data_AF-A0A9R0Z825-F1
#
_entry.id   AF-A0A9R0Z825-F1
#
_cell.length_a   1.000
_cell.length_b   1.000
_cell.length_c   1.000
_cell.angle_alpha   90.00
_cell.angle_beta   90.00
_cell.angle_gamma   90.00
#
_symmetry.space_group_name_H-M   'P 1'
#
loop_
_entity.id
_entity.type
_entity.pdbx_description
1 polymer ?
#
loop_
_entity_poly.entity_id
_entity_poly.type
_entity_poly.pdbx_seq_one_letter_code
_entity_poly.pdbx_strand_id
1 'polypeptide(L)'
;MALSSTEKKTAAEVVAALELHRHPHGGFYLETFRDPSLTLPKSALPPQYKVDRAVSSAIYFLLPAGEIARLHRIPCAEAWHYYMGEPLTVFEVHDDGQVKMTVVGPDLRKGQRPQYTVPPYVWFGAFLTHDIESFTDDGSVFVKTPGRDPDLHYSFVGVTCAPAYQFEDDEMATRDGMKALAPNAEAFINYLVPA
;
A
#
# COMPACT_ATOMS: atom_id res chain seq x y z
N MET A 1 4.15 -34.66 -13.34
CA MET A 1 4.93 -33.62 -14.06
C MET A 1 5.30 -32.57 -13.03
N ALA A 2 6.59 -32.44 -12.72
CA ALA A 2 7.05 -31.31 -11.93
C ALA A 2 6.82 -30.05 -12.77
N LEU A 3 6.01 -29.12 -12.28
CA LEU A 3 5.93 -27.79 -12.85
C LEU A 3 7.33 -27.20 -12.76
N SER A 4 7.93 -26.94 -13.92
CA SER A 4 9.16 -26.15 -14.06
C SER A 4 9.03 -24.92 -13.16
N SER A 5 9.96 -24.74 -12.24
CA SER A 5 10.10 -23.49 -11.50
C SER A 5 10.36 -22.40 -12.54
N THR A 6 9.33 -21.63 -12.91
CA THR A 6 9.56 -20.34 -13.54
C THR A 6 10.51 -19.59 -12.62
N GLU A 7 11.69 -19.22 -13.12
CA GLU A 7 12.62 -18.37 -12.38
C GLU A 7 11.83 -17.16 -11.88
N LYS A 8 11.87 -16.93 -10.56
CA LYS A 8 11.27 -15.75 -9.97
C LYS A 8 12.01 -14.54 -10.53
N LYS A 9 11.31 -13.68 -11.26
CA LYS A 9 11.86 -12.40 -11.72
C LYS A 9 12.30 -11.56 -10.52
N THR A 10 13.42 -10.87 -10.62
CA THR A 10 13.84 -9.91 -9.60
C THR A 10 13.02 -8.62 -9.65
N ALA A 11 13.06 -7.80 -8.60
CA ALA A 11 12.37 -6.52 -8.57
C ALA A 11 12.85 -5.61 -9.71
N ALA A 12 14.16 -5.55 -9.95
CA ALA A 12 14.77 -4.77 -11.02
C ALA A 12 14.31 -5.23 -12.41
N GLU A 13 14.19 -6.54 -12.64
CA GLU A 13 13.66 -7.06 -13.90
C GLU A 13 12.21 -6.65 -14.13
N VAL A 14 11.38 -6.65 -13.08
CA VAL A 14 9.97 -6.22 -13.17
C VAL A 14 9.87 -4.72 -13.40
N VAL A 15 10.63 -3.93 -12.65
CA VAL A 15 10.70 -2.46 -12.80
C VAL A 15 11.13 -2.10 -14.23
N ALA A 16 12.17 -2.76 -14.77
CA ALA A 16 12.64 -2.49 -16.12
C ALA A 16 11.64 -2.94 -17.19
N ALA A 17 11.06 -4.14 -17.05
CA ALA A 17 10.15 -4.69 -18.06
C ALA A 17 8.82 -3.93 -18.17
N LEU A 18 8.38 -3.30 -17.08
CA LEU A 18 7.13 -2.52 -17.03
C LEU A 18 7.38 -1.00 -16.98
N GLU A 19 8.63 -0.55 -17.10
CA GLU A 19 9.01 0.87 -17.06
C GLU A 19 8.45 1.59 -15.81
N LEU A 20 8.54 0.94 -14.64
CA LEU A 20 8.04 1.52 -13.39
C LEU A 20 8.98 2.64 -12.91
N HIS A 21 8.41 3.70 -12.37
CA HIS A 21 9.14 4.85 -11.83
C HIS A 21 9.02 4.92 -10.31
N ARG A 22 9.93 5.62 -9.64
CA ARG A 22 9.84 5.81 -8.18
C ARG A 22 8.51 6.47 -7.79
N HIS A 23 7.79 5.85 -6.86
CA HIS A 23 6.58 6.43 -6.30
C HIS A 23 6.96 7.41 -5.18
N PRO A 24 6.30 8.59 -5.06
CA PRO A 24 6.61 9.54 -4.01
C PRO A 24 6.54 8.93 -2.61
N HIS A 25 5.59 8.03 -2.36
CA HIS A 25 5.36 7.38 -1.06
C HIS A 25 6.26 6.17 -0.79
N GLY A 26 7.15 5.80 -1.71
CA GLY A 26 8.03 4.63 -1.61
C GLY A 26 7.62 3.51 -2.58
N GLY A 27 8.59 2.66 -2.95
CA GLY A 27 8.43 1.69 -4.03
C GLY A 27 8.43 2.31 -5.44
N PHE A 28 7.85 1.58 -6.38
CA PHE A 28 7.77 1.92 -7.80
C PHE A 28 6.34 1.80 -8.30
N TYR A 29 5.97 2.60 -9.29
CA TYR A 29 4.64 2.57 -9.88
C TYR A 29 4.62 2.97 -11.36
N LEU A 30 3.51 2.65 -12.03
CA LEU A 30 3.15 3.20 -13.32
C LEU A 30 1.62 3.26 -13.42
N GLU A 31 1.06 4.41 -13.82
CA GLU A 31 -0.36 4.50 -14.16
C GLU A 31 -0.63 3.79 -15.49
N THR A 32 -1.47 2.75 -15.43
CA THR A 32 -1.81 1.90 -16.58
C THR A 32 -3.16 2.24 -17.17
N PHE A 33 -4.02 2.89 -16.38
CA PHE A 33 -5.36 3.27 -16.79
C PHE A 33 -5.84 4.52 -16.05
N ARG A 34 -6.49 5.39 -16.80
CA ARG A 34 -7.31 6.49 -16.30
C ARG A 34 -8.53 6.61 -17.17
N ASP A 35 -9.71 6.52 -16.58
CA ASP A 35 -10.97 6.43 -17.32
C ASP A 35 -11.24 7.73 -18.10
N PRO A 36 -11.27 7.69 -19.44
CA PRO A 36 -11.50 8.88 -20.26
C PRO A 36 -12.99 9.14 -20.56
N SER A 37 -13.90 8.28 -20.09
CA SER A 37 -15.31 8.32 -20.48
C SER A 37 -16.07 9.54 -19.95
N LEU A 38 -15.72 10.00 -18.76
CA LEU A 38 -16.35 11.12 -18.06
C LEU A 38 -15.41 11.73 -17.03
N THR A 39 -15.50 13.05 -16.88
CA THR A 39 -14.94 13.79 -15.75
C THR A 39 -16.04 14.11 -14.74
N LEU A 40 -15.87 13.64 -13.50
CA LEU A 40 -16.68 13.99 -12.34
C LEU A 40 -16.25 15.38 -11.84
N PRO A 41 -17.13 16.40 -11.90
CA PRO A 41 -16.77 17.73 -11.41
C PRO A 41 -16.62 17.70 -9.89
N LYS A 42 -15.64 18.42 -9.34
CA LYS A 42 -15.39 18.56 -7.90
C LYS A 42 -16.65 18.92 -7.12
N SER A 43 -17.51 19.76 -7.70
CA SER A 43 -18.77 20.19 -7.07
C SER A 43 -19.76 19.05 -6.82
N ALA A 44 -19.60 17.90 -7.47
CA ALA A 44 -20.41 16.70 -7.29
C ALA A 44 -19.71 15.62 -6.42
N LEU A 45 -18.50 15.89 -5.93
CA LEU A 45 -17.71 14.98 -5.11
C LEU A 45 -17.74 15.38 -3.62
N PRO A 46 -17.45 14.45 -2.70
CA PRO A 46 -17.25 14.77 -1.28
C PRO A 46 -16.21 15.90 -1.08
N PRO A 47 -16.33 16.70 -0.01
CA PRO A 47 -15.50 17.91 0.18
C PRO A 47 -14.00 17.64 0.31
N GLN A 48 -13.60 16.39 0.60
CA GLN A 48 -12.21 15.96 0.68
C GLN A 48 -11.51 15.96 -0.69
N TYR A 49 -12.26 15.86 -1.79
CA TYR A 49 -11.72 15.92 -3.14
C TYR A 49 -11.32 17.34 -3.53
N LYS A 50 -10.07 17.53 -3.94
CA LYS A 50 -9.54 18.89 -4.17
C LYS A 50 -9.68 19.37 -5.62
N VAL A 51 -9.83 18.46 -6.59
CA VAL A 51 -9.98 18.77 -8.02
C VAL A 51 -10.99 17.81 -8.70
N ASP A 52 -11.31 18.04 -9.98
CA ASP A 52 -12.18 17.15 -10.77
C ASP A 52 -11.56 15.75 -10.94
N ARG A 53 -12.37 14.69 -11.04
CA ARG A 53 -11.90 13.30 -11.08
C ARG A 53 -12.30 12.59 -12.36
N ALA A 54 -11.41 11.80 -12.93
CA ALA A 54 -11.85 10.69 -13.79
C ALA A 54 -12.63 9.67 -12.93
N VAL A 55 -13.48 8.86 -13.57
CA VAL A 55 -14.30 7.86 -12.87
C VAL A 55 -13.44 6.85 -12.09
N SER A 56 -12.30 6.44 -12.66
CA SER A 56 -11.36 5.54 -11.99
C SER A 56 -9.96 5.63 -12.59
N SER A 57 -8.98 5.11 -11.85
CA SER A 57 -7.60 4.90 -12.32
C SER A 57 -7.09 3.56 -11.85
N ALA A 58 -6.11 3.01 -12.55
CA ALA A 58 -5.34 1.86 -12.09
C ALA A 58 -3.85 2.07 -12.32
N ILE A 59 -3.05 1.52 -11.40
CA ILE A 59 -1.60 1.55 -11.46
C ILE A 59 -1.04 0.13 -11.26
N TYR A 60 0.14 -0.09 -11.80
CA TYR A 60 1.07 -1.07 -11.26
C TYR A 60 1.78 -0.47 -10.05
N PHE A 61 1.98 -1.26 -9.01
CA PHE A 61 2.77 -0.89 -7.84
C PHE A 61 3.69 -2.04 -7.41
N LEU A 62 4.97 -1.74 -7.20
CA LEU A 62 5.97 -2.68 -6.72
C LEU A 62 6.63 -2.12 -5.46
N LEU A 63 6.64 -2.91 -4.39
CA LEU A 63 7.31 -2.57 -3.15
C LEU A 63 8.46 -3.56 -2.88
N PRO A 64 9.73 -3.13 -2.88
CA PRO A 64 10.85 -3.96 -2.43
C PRO A 64 10.86 -4.14 -0.91
N ALA A 65 11.50 -5.21 -0.43
CA ALA A 65 11.73 -5.43 1.01
C ALA A 65 12.52 -4.27 1.63
N GLY A 66 12.14 -3.89 2.85
CA GLY A 66 12.75 -2.77 3.57
C GLY A 66 12.26 -1.38 3.13
N GLU A 67 11.54 -1.28 2.02
CA GLU A 67 10.77 -0.09 1.67
C GLU A 67 9.35 -0.15 2.25
N ILE A 68 8.71 1.02 2.30
CA ILE A 68 7.34 1.17 2.77
C ILE A 68 6.54 2.01 1.76
N ALA A 69 5.24 1.78 1.68
CA ALA A 69 4.30 2.81 1.28
C ALA A 69 3.96 3.63 2.53
N ARG A 70 4.45 4.88 2.58
CA ARG A 70 4.29 5.75 3.74
C ARG A 70 2.82 5.90 4.14
N LEU A 71 2.58 6.06 5.43
CA LEU A 71 1.23 6.27 5.97
C LEU A 71 0.64 7.58 5.42
N HIS A 72 -0.48 7.48 4.74
CA HIS A 72 -1.17 8.58 4.08
C HIS A 72 -2.68 8.34 4.09
N ARG A 73 -3.46 9.34 3.69
CA ARG A 73 -4.91 9.25 3.56
C ARG A 73 -5.34 9.94 2.27
N ILE A 74 -6.28 9.31 1.57
CA ILE A 74 -6.87 9.80 0.32
C ILE A 74 -8.39 9.65 0.36
N PRO A 75 -9.15 10.47 -0.39
CA PRO A 75 -10.61 10.46 -0.34
C PRO A 75 -11.24 9.36 -1.19
N CYS A 76 -10.49 8.67 -2.06
CA CYS A 76 -11.00 7.55 -2.84
C CYS A 76 -10.83 6.22 -2.10
N ALA A 77 -11.67 5.25 -2.45
CA ALA A 77 -11.43 3.87 -2.09
C ALA A 77 -10.26 3.34 -2.95
N GLU A 78 -9.35 2.60 -2.33
CA GLU A 78 -8.18 2.05 -3.00
C GLU A 78 -8.15 0.53 -2.91
N ALA A 79 -8.30 -0.13 -4.05
CA ALA A 79 -8.33 -1.58 -4.18
C ALA A 79 -6.97 -2.14 -4.62
N TRP A 80 -6.39 -2.98 -3.77
CA TRP A 80 -5.13 -3.68 -3.95
C TRP A 80 -5.38 -5.09 -4.51
N HIS A 81 -4.61 -5.47 -5.53
CA HIS A 81 -4.71 -6.74 -6.24
C HIS A 81 -3.35 -7.43 -6.28
N TYR A 82 -3.20 -8.56 -5.60
CA TYR A 82 -1.96 -9.32 -5.63
C TYR A 82 -1.69 -9.91 -7.02
N TYR A 83 -0.48 -9.67 -7.56
CA TYR A 83 -0.03 -10.28 -8.80
C TYR A 83 1.08 -11.30 -8.59
N MET A 84 2.18 -10.92 -7.93
CA MET A 84 3.29 -11.84 -7.64
C MET A 84 4.22 -11.33 -6.54
N GLY A 85 5.20 -12.15 -6.18
CA GLY A 85 6.20 -11.84 -5.16
C GLY A 85 5.79 -12.36 -3.79
N GLU A 86 5.95 -11.52 -2.78
CA GLU A 86 5.60 -11.81 -1.40
C GLU A 86 4.30 -11.11 -0.97
N PRO A 87 3.63 -11.61 0.08
CA PRO A 87 2.50 -10.90 0.67
C PRO A 87 2.92 -9.53 1.22
N LEU A 88 2.00 -8.59 1.10
CA LEU A 88 2.10 -7.23 1.59
C LEU A 88 1.06 -7.03 2.70
N THR A 89 1.45 -6.36 3.79
CA THR A 89 0.50 -5.95 4.83
C THR A 89 0.06 -4.52 4.57
N VAL A 90 -1.25 -4.33 4.42
CA VAL A 90 -1.91 -3.01 4.46
C VAL A 90 -2.24 -2.72 5.92
N PHE A 91 -1.67 -1.64 6.45
CA PHE A 91 -1.87 -1.14 7.81
C PHE A 91 -2.81 0.05 7.76
N GLU A 92 -3.92 -0.01 8.49
CA GLU A 92 -4.95 1.03 8.55
C GLU A 92 -5.09 1.55 9.98
N VAL A 93 -5.31 2.86 10.12
CA VAL A 93 -5.70 3.53 11.36
C VAL A 93 -6.99 4.29 11.11
N HIS A 94 -8.02 3.96 11.89
CA HIS A 94 -9.33 4.60 11.84
C HIS A 94 -9.40 5.82 12.76
N ASP A 95 -10.37 6.71 12.53
CA ASP A 95 -10.52 7.96 13.28
C ASP A 95 -10.87 7.74 14.78
N ASP A 96 -11.27 6.53 15.17
CA ASP A 96 -11.48 6.13 16.56
C ASP A 96 -10.22 5.51 17.20
N GLY A 97 -9.10 5.51 16.49
CA GLY A 97 -7.83 4.94 16.93
C GLY A 97 -7.72 3.42 16.73
N GLN A 98 -8.75 2.75 16.19
CA GLN A 98 -8.65 1.33 15.88
C GLN A 98 -7.65 1.09 14.74
N VAL A 99 -6.86 0.04 14.90
CA VAL A 99 -5.88 -0.41 13.91
C VAL A 99 -6.38 -1.67 13.26
N LYS A 100 -6.21 -1.76 11.95
CA LYS A 100 -6.50 -2.95 11.17
C LYS A 100 -5.29 -3.29 10.31
N MET A 101 -4.93 -4.56 10.27
CA MET A 101 -3.92 -5.08 9.37
C MET A 101 -4.52 -6.13 8.47
N THR A 102 -4.40 -5.93 7.15
CA THR A 102 -4.86 -6.88 6.15
C THR A 102 -3.69 -7.35 5.31
N VAL A 103 -3.48 -8.67 5.23
CA VAL A 103 -2.42 -9.24 4.39
C VAL A 103 -2.94 -9.50 2.98
N VAL A 104 -2.42 -8.75 2.02
CA VAL A 104 -2.68 -8.91 0.59
C VAL A 104 -1.70 -9.94 0.03
N GLY A 105 -2.24 -11.07 -0.43
CA GLY A 105 -1.43 -12.20 -0.89
C GLY A 105 -2.26 -13.44 -1.25
N PRO A 106 -1.63 -14.47 -1.82
CA PRO A 106 -2.34 -15.60 -2.42
C PRO A 106 -2.71 -16.71 -1.42
N ASP A 107 -2.13 -16.76 -0.22
CA ASP A 107 -2.31 -17.88 0.73
C ASP A 107 -3.60 -17.75 1.55
N LEU A 108 -4.71 -18.21 0.96
CA LEU A 108 -6.04 -18.20 1.59
C LEU A 108 -6.09 -18.99 2.90
N ARG A 109 -5.26 -20.04 3.06
CA ARG A 109 -5.24 -20.86 4.27
C ARG A 109 -4.65 -20.11 5.46
N LYS A 110 -3.77 -19.13 5.20
CA LYS A 110 -3.24 -18.20 6.19
C LYS A 110 -4.08 -16.93 6.32
N GLY A 111 -5.28 -16.90 5.73
CA GLY A 111 -6.17 -15.74 5.81
C GLY A 111 -5.77 -14.56 4.91
N GLN A 112 -4.78 -14.73 4.02
CA GLN A 112 -4.43 -13.68 3.06
C GLN A 112 -5.60 -13.41 2.10
N ARG A 113 -5.58 -12.22 1.50
CA ARG A 113 -6.60 -11.76 0.56
C ARG A 113 -5.93 -11.38 -0.76
N PRO A 114 -6.20 -12.08 -1.87
CA PRO A 114 -5.66 -11.68 -3.17
C PRO A 114 -6.14 -10.31 -3.63
N GLN A 115 -7.28 -9.86 -3.09
CA GLN A 115 -7.82 -8.52 -3.31
C GLN A 115 -8.31 -7.93 -1.98
N TYR A 116 -8.00 -6.67 -1.74
CA TYR A 116 -8.47 -5.92 -0.57
C TYR A 116 -8.71 -4.46 -0.92
N THR A 117 -9.73 -3.84 -0.35
CA THR A 117 -10.05 -2.43 -0.57
C THR A 117 -9.97 -1.66 0.73
N VAL A 118 -9.08 -0.66 0.78
CA VAL A 118 -9.06 0.35 1.83
C VAL A 118 -10.24 1.31 1.60
N PRO A 119 -11.10 1.54 2.61
CA PRO A 119 -12.18 2.49 2.47
C PRO A 119 -11.67 3.93 2.22
N PRO A 120 -12.51 4.79 1.61
CA PRO A 120 -12.24 6.22 1.52
C PRO A 120 -11.85 6.84 2.85
N TYR A 121 -10.87 7.74 2.82
CA TYR A 121 -10.53 8.63 3.93
C TYR A 121 -10.12 7.90 5.23
N VAL A 122 -9.51 6.73 5.10
CA VAL A 122 -8.82 6.02 6.18
C VAL A 122 -7.32 6.30 6.08
N TRP A 123 -6.62 6.41 7.21
CA TRP A 123 -5.15 6.45 7.21
C TRP A 123 -4.63 5.05 6.91
N PHE A 124 -3.81 4.91 5.87
CA PHE A 124 -3.20 3.62 5.58
C PHE A 124 -1.79 3.73 4.99
N GLY A 125 -1.03 2.66 5.17
CA GLY A 125 0.29 2.47 4.57
C GLY A 125 0.51 0.99 4.33
N ALA A 126 1.65 0.64 3.75
CA ALA A 126 1.96 -0.75 3.48
C ALA A 126 3.45 -1.07 3.59
N PHE A 127 3.74 -2.34 3.86
CA PHE A 127 5.07 -2.92 3.94
C PHE A 127 5.00 -4.40 3.57
N LEU A 128 6.13 -5.03 3.24
CA LEU A 128 6.12 -6.48 3.00
C LEU A 128 5.81 -7.20 4.30
N THR A 129 4.89 -8.16 4.29
CA THR A 129 4.48 -8.87 5.51
C THR A 129 5.67 -9.52 6.21
N HIS A 130 6.67 -10.00 5.45
CA HIS A 130 7.87 -10.63 6.00
C HIS A 130 8.98 -9.63 6.40
N ASP A 131 8.80 -8.31 6.26
CA ASP A 131 9.75 -7.32 6.81
C ASP A 131 9.69 -7.28 8.33
N ILE A 132 8.59 -7.75 8.92
CA ILE A 132 8.37 -7.83 10.36
C ILE A 132 8.33 -9.30 10.76
N GLU A 133 9.30 -9.73 11.57
CA GLU A 133 9.41 -11.09 12.06
C GLU A 133 8.40 -11.38 13.17
N SER A 134 8.25 -10.43 14.09
CA SER A 134 7.31 -10.52 15.21
C SER A 134 6.95 -9.14 15.76
N PHE A 135 5.75 -9.04 16.30
CA PHE A 135 5.29 -7.87 17.03
C PHE A 135 4.23 -8.26 18.07
N THR A 136 3.98 -7.37 19.04
CA THR A 136 2.88 -7.48 19.99
C THR A 136 1.89 -6.34 19.80
N ASP A 137 0.63 -6.55 20.15
CA ASP A 137 -0.44 -5.55 20.01
C ASP A 137 -0.20 -4.29 20.86
N ASP A 138 0.54 -4.42 21.97
CA ASP A 138 0.95 -3.31 22.83
C ASP A 138 2.22 -2.58 22.35
N GLY A 139 2.79 -3.00 21.22
CA GLY A 139 3.99 -2.41 20.63
C GLY A 139 5.30 -2.65 21.40
N SER A 140 5.27 -3.43 22.50
CA SER A 140 6.46 -3.75 23.31
C SER A 140 7.48 -4.60 22.55
N VAL A 141 7.02 -5.38 21.56
CA VAL A 141 7.83 -6.12 20.61
C VAL A 141 7.57 -5.59 19.21
N PHE A 142 8.65 -5.25 18.51
CA PHE A 142 8.64 -4.93 17.09
C PHE A 142 9.99 -5.32 16.48
N VAL A 143 10.07 -6.52 15.89
CA VAL A 143 11.30 -7.08 15.36
C VAL A 143 11.24 -7.08 13.84
N LYS A 144 12.16 -6.33 13.22
CA LYS A 144 12.34 -6.35 11.76
C LYS A 144 13.17 -7.57 11.36
N THR A 145 12.79 -8.20 10.26
CA THR A 145 13.55 -9.29 9.66
C THR A 145 14.85 -8.76 9.04
N PRO A 146 16.04 -9.21 9.48
CA PRO A 146 17.32 -8.71 8.97
C PRO A 146 17.70 -9.34 7.62
N GLY A 147 18.59 -8.66 6.88
CA GLY A 147 19.31 -9.26 5.75
C GLY A 147 18.47 -9.59 4.51
N ARG A 148 17.33 -8.91 4.34
CA ARG A 148 16.45 -9.13 3.18
C ARG A 148 16.99 -8.39 1.96
N ASP A 149 17.26 -9.14 0.89
CA ASP A 149 17.65 -8.57 -0.40
C ASP A 149 16.42 -7.94 -1.11
N PRO A 150 16.37 -6.61 -1.30
CA PRO A 150 15.23 -5.94 -1.93
C PRO A 150 15.02 -6.33 -3.40
N ASP A 151 16.03 -6.87 -4.08
CA ASP A 151 15.87 -7.32 -5.47
C ASP A 151 15.23 -8.71 -5.56
N LEU A 152 15.43 -9.55 -4.54
CA LEU A 152 14.86 -10.91 -4.48
C LEU A 152 13.53 -10.97 -3.71
N HIS A 153 13.29 -10.00 -2.83
CA HIS A 153 12.11 -9.92 -2.00
C HIS A 153 11.33 -8.64 -2.30
N TYR A 154 10.19 -8.77 -2.97
CA TYR A 154 9.30 -7.67 -3.28
C TYR A 154 7.84 -8.15 -3.33
N SER A 155 6.90 -7.23 -3.31
CA SER A 155 5.49 -7.47 -3.64
C SER A 155 5.11 -6.67 -4.88
N PHE A 156 4.50 -7.33 -5.86
CA PHE A 156 3.96 -6.68 -7.05
C PHE A 156 2.43 -6.80 -7.05
N VAL A 157 1.77 -5.66 -7.12
CA VAL A 157 0.33 -5.52 -6.99
C VAL A 157 -0.22 -4.55 -8.03
N GLY A 158 -1.49 -4.70 -8.34
CA GLY A 158 -2.28 -3.68 -9.04
C GLY A 158 -3.06 -2.88 -8.02
N VAL A 159 -3.14 -1.57 -8.22
CA VAL A 159 -3.92 -0.69 -7.35
C VAL A 159 -4.95 0.05 -8.20
N THR A 160 -6.20 0.10 -7.75
CA THR A 160 -7.31 0.75 -8.45
C THR A 160 -8.01 1.72 -7.52
N CYS A 161 -8.19 2.95 -7.99
CA CYS A 161 -8.91 3.99 -7.26
C CYS A 161 -10.19 4.37 -7.99
N ALA A 162 -11.28 4.48 -7.23
CA ALA A 162 -12.56 4.97 -7.74
C ALA A 162 -13.23 5.89 -6.70
N PRO A 163 -13.48 7.18 -6.99
CA PRO A 163 -12.95 7.99 -8.10
C PRO A 163 -11.42 7.90 -8.30
N ALA A 164 -10.94 8.25 -9.50
CA ALA A 164 -9.53 8.16 -9.87
C ALA A 164 -8.61 8.89 -8.89
N TYR A 165 -7.41 8.35 -8.65
CA TYR A 165 -6.42 8.98 -7.79
C TYR A 165 -5.91 10.32 -8.36
N GLN A 166 -5.56 11.25 -7.45
CA GLN A 166 -4.83 12.48 -7.74
C GLN A 166 -3.93 12.86 -6.57
N PHE A 167 -2.70 13.26 -6.86
CA PHE A 167 -1.70 13.66 -5.86
C PHE A 167 -2.14 14.86 -5.02
N GLU A 168 -2.95 15.78 -5.56
CA GLU A 168 -3.45 16.91 -4.79
C GLU A 168 -4.25 16.48 -3.57
N ASP A 169 -4.88 15.31 -3.61
CA ASP A 169 -5.68 14.81 -2.49
C ASP A 169 -4.85 14.28 -1.33
N ASP A 170 -3.58 13.92 -1.56
CA ASP A 170 -2.77 13.24 -0.57
C ASP A 170 -2.67 14.05 0.73
N GLU A 171 -2.98 13.35 1.81
CA GLU A 171 -2.72 13.81 3.16
C GLU A 171 -1.65 12.90 3.76
N MET A 172 -0.45 13.43 3.97
CA MET A 172 0.66 12.68 4.56
C MET A 172 0.56 12.68 6.09
N ALA A 173 0.76 11.52 6.70
CA ALA A 173 0.72 11.40 8.15
C ALA A 173 1.92 12.09 8.82
N THR A 174 1.69 12.68 9.99
CA THR A 174 2.76 13.09 10.90
C THR A 174 2.86 12.09 12.05
N ARG A 175 4.06 11.85 12.56
CA ARG A 175 4.26 10.94 13.71
C ARG A 175 3.41 11.36 14.90
N ASP A 176 3.47 12.64 15.28
CA ASP A 176 2.79 13.14 16.47
C ASP A 176 1.27 13.02 16.34
N GLY A 177 0.72 13.36 15.17
CA GLY A 177 -0.72 13.21 14.90
C GLY A 177 -1.17 11.75 14.98
N MET A 178 -0.41 10.84 14.37
CA MET A 178 -0.79 9.43 14.36
C MET A 178 -0.61 8.76 15.73
N LYS A 179 0.42 9.13 16.49
CA LYS A 179 0.61 8.63 17.86
C LYS A 179 -0.48 9.12 18.81
N ALA A 180 -0.95 10.35 18.62
CA ALA A 180 -2.09 10.86 19.37
C ALA A 180 -3.39 10.11 19.02
N LEU A 181 -3.57 9.75 17.74
CA LEU A 181 -4.74 9.01 17.27
C LEU A 181 -4.73 7.54 17.70
N ALA A 182 -3.60 6.84 17.54
CA ALA A 182 -3.46 5.41 17.80
C ALA A 182 -2.18 5.11 18.61
N PRO A 183 -2.16 5.45 19.91
CA PRO A 183 -0.97 5.32 20.75
C PRO A 183 -0.46 3.88 20.86
N ASN A 184 -1.37 2.89 20.84
CA ASN A 184 -1.02 1.47 20.91
C ASN A 184 -0.29 0.97 19.64
N ALA A 185 -0.30 1.73 18.55
CA ALA A 185 0.34 1.39 17.28
C ALA A 185 1.70 2.08 17.07
N GLU A 186 2.28 2.66 18.14
CA GLU A 186 3.45 3.55 18.04
C GLU A 186 4.61 2.94 17.23
N ALA A 187 4.90 1.64 17.42
CA ALA A 187 5.98 0.97 16.70
C ALA A 187 5.76 0.97 15.18
N PHE A 188 4.54 0.66 14.73
CA PHE A 188 4.16 0.71 13.32
C PHE A 188 4.11 2.14 12.79
N ILE A 189 3.63 3.09 13.59
CA ILE A 189 3.62 4.52 13.21
C ILE A 189 5.05 5.02 12.99
N ASN A 190 5.98 4.71 13.89
CA ASN A 190 7.40 5.07 13.74
C ASN A 190 8.02 4.42 12.50
N TYR A 191 7.58 3.22 12.14
CA TYR A 191 8.05 2.49 10.96
C TYR A 191 7.49 3.08 9.66
N LEU A 192 6.18 3.36 9.60
CA LEU A 192 5.48 3.80 8.40
C LEU A 192 5.50 5.32 8.17
N VAL A 193 5.91 6.08 9.18
CA VAL A 193 6.20 7.51 9.09
C VAL A 193 7.67 7.71 9.48
N PRO A 194 8.63 7.61 8.55
CA PRO A 194 10.04 7.88 8.84
C PRO A 194 10.27 9.32 9.30
N ALA A 195 11.42 9.56 9.94
CA ALA A 195 11.81 10.88 10.47
C ALA A 195 12.19 11.85 9.34
#